data_AF-A0AAD6KSU3-F1
#
_entry.id   AF-A0AAD6KSU3-F1
#
_cell.length_a   1.000
_cell.length_b   1.000
_cell.length_c   1.000
_cell.angle_alpha   90.00
_cell.angle_beta   90.00
_cell.angle_gamma   90.00
#
_symmetry.space_group_name_H-M   'P 1'
#
loop_
_entity.id
_entity.type
_entity.pdbx_description
1 polymer ?
#
loop_
_entity_poly.entity_id
_entity_poly.type
_entity_poly.pdbx_seq_one_letter_code
_entity_poly.pdbx_strand_id
1 'polypeptide(L)'
;MSEITRITAPDAPYNDDQMKEIFQLTVASFKKLSHASGHCYTKAISILENVARVRSCLVMLDLELDELIIEMFQHFLKFIRYRSHC
;
A
#
# COMPACT_ATOMS: atom_id res chain seq x y z
N MET A 1 -29.21 -32.12 20.00
CA MET A 1 -28.30 -31.00 20.31
C MET A 1 -27.68 -30.59 18.99
N SER A 2 -28.03 -29.40 18.50
CA SER A 2 -27.51 -28.87 17.24
C SER A 2 -26.01 -28.63 17.36
N GLU A 3 -25.27 -29.25 16.45
CA GLU A 3 -23.85 -29.07 16.27
C GLU A 3 -23.62 -27.69 15.61
N ILE A 4 -23.37 -26.69 16.45
CA ILE A 4 -22.96 -25.35 16.05
C ILE A 4 -21.45 -25.31 16.13
N THR A 5 -20.74 -25.49 15.01
CA THR A 5 -19.46 -24.80 14.70
C THR A 5 -19.00 -25.13 13.28
N ARG A 6 -19.64 -24.53 12.27
CA ARG A 6 -18.99 -24.31 10.97
C ARG A 6 -18.72 -22.82 10.82
N ILE A 7 -17.81 -22.32 11.67
CA ILE A 7 -17.19 -21.00 11.50
C ILE A 7 -16.20 -21.17 10.34
N THR A 8 -16.71 -21.13 9.11
CA THR A 8 -15.88 -20.85 7.96
C THR A 8 -15.45 -19.40 8.13
N ALA A 9 -14.19 -19.15 8.52
CA ALA A 9 -13.60 -17.83 8.32
C ALA A 9 -13.82 -17.52 6.84
N PRO A 10 -14.44 -16.38 6.47
CA PRO A 10 -14.71 -16.10 5.07
C PRO A 10 -13.39 -16.19 4.32
N ASP A 11 -13.37 -16.94 3.21
CA ASP A 11 -12.24 -16.93 2.29
C ASP A 11 -11.82 -15.47 2.09
N ALA A 12 -10.53 -15.18 2.20
CA ALA A 12 -10.03 -13.82 2.02
C ALA A 12 -10.64 -13.26 0.72
N PRO A 13 -11.20 -12.04 0.73
CA PRO A 13 -11.98 -11.52 -0.40
C PRO A 13 -11.15 -11.42 -1.69
N TYR A 14 -9.82 -11.48 -1.57
CA TYR A 14 -8.86 -11.50 -2.64
C TYR A 14 -7.87 -12.63 -2.42
N ASN A 15 -7.54 -13.35 -3.48
CA ASN A 15 -6.40 -14.27 -3.47
C ASN A 15 -5.07 -13.49 -3.60
N ASP A 16 -3.96 -14.18 -3.45
CA ASP A 16 -2.62 -13.59 -3.49
C ASP A 16 -2.35 -12.83 -4.78
N ASP A 17 -2.76 -13.37 -5.94
CA ASP A 17 -2.55 -12.71 -7.24
C ASP A 17 -3.34 -11.39 -7.35
N GLN A 18 -4.58 -11.39 -6.86
CA GLN A 18 -5.39 -10.18 -6.79
C GLN A 18 -4.80 -9.14 -5.83
N MET A 19 -4.29 -9.58 -4.68
CA MET A 19 -3.61 -8.69 -3.73
C MET A 19 -2.34 -8.09 -4.33
N LYS A 20 -1.55 -8.90 -5.05
CA LYS A 20 -0.36 -8.42 -5.78
C LYS A 20 -0.73 -7.33 -6.78
N GLU A 21 -1.78 -7.53 -7.58
CA GLU A 21 -2.25 -6.52 -8.54
C GLU A 21 -2.71 -5.22 -7.85
N ILE A 22 -3.48 -5.33 -6.77
CA ILE A 22 -3.94 -4.18 -5.96
C ILE A 22 -2.74 -3.39 -5.43
N PHE A 23 -1.72 -4.07 -4.91
CA PHE A 23 -0.52 -3.43 -4.41
C PHE A 23 0.29 -2.75 -5.53
N GLN A 24 0.44 -3.40 -6.68
CA GLN A 24 1.11 -2.80 -7.85
C GLN A 24 0.41 -1.52 -8.29
N LEU A 25 -0.93 -1.53 -8.39
CA LEU A 25 -1.72 -0.35 -8.74
C LEU A 25 -1.60 0.76 -7.70
N THR A 26 -1.55 0.40 -6.42
CA THR A 26 -1.35 1.35 -5.32
C THR A 26 0.02 2.04 -5.43
N VAL A 27 1.09 1.26 -5.66
CA VAL A 27 2.45 1.80 -5.80
C VAL A 27 2.62 2.65 -7.06
N ALA A 28 2.08 2.20 -8.19
CA ALA A 28 2.05 2.98 -9.43
C ALA A 28 1.32 4.32 -9.25
N SER A 29 0.31 4.38 -8.38
CA SER A 29 -0.41 5.61 -8.07
C SER A 29 0.43 6.60 -7.26
N PHE A 30 1.32 6.14 -6.38
CA PHE A 30 2.27 7.01 -5.67
C PHE A 30 3.24 7.73 -6.61
N LYS A 31 3.65 7.09 -7.71
CA LYS A 31 4.48 7.75 -8.74
C LYS A 31 3.80 9.02 -9.26
N LYS A 32 2.48 9.00 -9.49
CA LYS A 32 1.72 10.18 -9.94
C LYS A 32 1.66 11.28 -8.88
N LEU A 33 1.64 10.91 -7.60
CA LEU A 33 1.66 11.87 -6.49
C LEU A 33 3.01 12.60 -6.40
N SER A 34 4.11 11.94 -6.74
CA SER A 34 5.44 12.57 -6.75
C SER A 34 5.57 13.75 -7.74
N HIS A 35 4.70 13.82 -8.74
CA HIS A 35 4.71 14.88 -9.77
C HIS A 35 3.75 16.03 -9.42
N ALA A 36 2.98 15.93 -8.33
CA ALA A 36 2.00 16.93 -7.96
C ALA A 36 2.61 18.04 -7.09
N SER A 37 2.54 19.29 -7.57
CA SER A 37 3.03 20.48 -6.87
C SER A 37 2.23 20.80 -5.59
N GLY A 38 2.93 21.02 -4.47
CA GLY A 38 2.51 21.81 -3.29
C GLY A 38 1.28 21.35 -2.48
N HIS A 39 0.12 21.23 -3.10
CA HIS A 39 -1.18 20.99 -2.44
C HIS A 39 -1.55 19.50 -2.27
N CYS A 40 -0.77 18.57 -2.84
CA CYS A 40 -1.02 17.13 -2.74
C CYS A 40 -0.30 16.43 -1.57
N TYR A 41 0.46 17.16 -0.75
CA TYR A 41 1.24 16.59 0.36
C TYR A 41 0.35 15.92 1.42
N THR A 42 -0.70 16.60 1.89
CA THR A 42 -1.61 16.04 2.89
C THR A 42 -2.28 14.76 2.38
N LYS A 43 -2.64 14.71 1.08
CA LYS A 43 -3.20 13.50 0.47
C LYS A 43 -2.18 12.35 0.42
N ALA A 44 -0.93 12.62 0.04
CA ALA A 44 0.12 11.61 0.01
C ALA A 44 0.41 11.05 1.42
N ILE A 45 0.45 11.90 2.44
CA ILE A 45 0.62 11.49 3.83
C ILE A 45 -0.58 10.66 4.31
N SER A 46 -1.83 11.08 4.05
CA SER A 46 -3.00 10.30 4.45
C SER A 46 -3.07 8.92 3.79
N ILE A 47 -2.60 8.78 2.54
CA ILE A 47 -2.52 7.47 1.88
C ILE A 47 -1.45 6.60 2.57
N LEU A 48 -0.28 7.17 2.87
CA LEU A 48 0.78 6.43 3.58
C LEU A 48 0.37 6.02 5.00
N GLU A 49 -0.30 6.91 5.73
CA GLU A 49 -0.89 6.61 7.04
C GLU A 49 -1.87 5.44 6.93
N ASN A 50 -2.66 5.38 5.85
CA ASN A 50 -3.58 4.28 5.62
C ASN A 50 -2.83 2.96 5.35
N VAL A 51 -1.82 2.97 4.48
CA VAL A 51 -0.93 1.83 4.20
C VAL A 51 -0.28 1.31 5.49
N ALA A 52 0.19 2.22 6.35
CA ALA A 52 0.77 1.86 7.64
C ALA A 52 -0.28 1.29 8.61
N ARG A 53 -1.45 1.92 8.70
CA ARG A 53 -2.55 1.52 9.59
C ARG A 53 -3.06 0.11 9.31
N VAL A 54 -3.23 -0.24 8.03
CA VAL A 54 -3.64 -1.59 7.63
C VAL A 54 -2.46 -2.57 7.52
N ARG A 55 -1.26 -2.15 7.93
CA ARG A 55 -0.04 -2.96 7.89
C ARG A 55 0.24 -3.58 6.52
N SER A 56 -0.03 -2.85 5.44
CA SER A 56 0.11 -3.35 4.06
C SER A 56 1.52 -3.88 3.77
N CYS A 57 2.56 -3.29 4.36
CA CYS A 57 3.92 -3.77 4.18
C CYS A 57 4.14 -5.19 4.71
N LEU A 58 3.43 -5.62 5.77
CA LEU A 58 3.52 -7.01 6.25
C LEU A 58 2.94 -7.96 5.21
N VAL A 59 1.77 -7.64 4.66
CA VAL A 59 1.14 -8.45 3.62
C VAL A 59 1.99 -8.47 2.34
N MET A 60 2.62 -7.36 1.96
CA MET A 60 3.56 -7.33 0.83
C MET A 60 4.79 -8.21 1.06
N LEU A 61 5.33 -8.25 2.29
CA LEU A 61 6.43 -9.15 2.64
C LEU A 61 6.00 -10.62 2.60
N ASP A 62 4.82 -10.94 3.11
CA ASP A 62 4.25 -12.29 3.07
C ASP A 62 4.03 -12.79 1.62
N LEU A 63 3.81 -11.86 0.68
CA LEU A 63 3.64 -12.12 -0.75
C LEU A 63 4.93 -12.03 -1.58
N GLU A 64 6.09 -11.85 -0.94
CA GLU A 64 7.41 -11.72 -1.58
C GLU A 64 7.50 -10.53 -2.57
N LEU A 65 6.89 -9.40 -2.21
CA LEU A 65 6.86 -8.16 -3.01
C LEU A 65 7.93 -7.13 -2.59
N ASP A 66 9.12 -7.57 -2.21
CA ASP A 66 10.20 -6.73 -1.68
C ASP A 66 10.57 -5.56 -2.61
N GLU A 67 10.67 -5.82 -3.91
CA GLU A 67 10.99 -4.79 -4.91
C GLU A 67 9.93 -3.67 -4.93
N LEU A 68 8.66 -4.04 -4.76
CA LEU A 68 7.53 -3.12 -4.77
C LEU A 68 7.51 -2.23 -3.51
N ILE A 69 7.89 -2.81 -2.36
CA ILE A 69 8.07 -2.06 -1.11
C ILE A 69 9.18 -1.02 -1.30
N ILE A 70 10.33 -1.43 -1.85
CA ILE A 70 11.46 -0.53 -2.13
C ILE A 70 11.02 0.60 -3.07
N GLU A 71 10.30 0.29 -4.15
CA GLU A 71 9.81 1.28 -5.11
C GLU A 71 8.89 2.31 -4.43
N MET A 72 7.95 1.86 -3.59
CA MET A 72 7.05 2.74 -2.84
C MET A 72 7.82 3.75 -1.99
N PHE A 73 8.80 3.28 -1.21
CA PHE A 73 9.63 4.14 -0.38
C PHE A 73 10.50 5.09 -1.21
N GLN A 74 11.04 4.65 -2.34
CA GLN A 74 11.81 5.51 -3.24
C GLN A 74 10.95 6.66 -3.78
N HIS A 75 9.73 6.39 -4.26
CA HIS A 75 8.81 7.45 -4.71
C HIS A 75 8.48 8.44 -3.59
N PHE A 76 8.23 7.93 -2.38
CA PHE A 76 7.93 8.75 -1.22
C PHE A 76 9.12 9.64 -0.80
N LEU A 77 10.32 9.08 -0.69
CA LEU A 77 11.53 9.82 -0.34
C LEU A 77 11.90 10.85 -1.41
N LYS A 78 11.75 10.51 -2.69
CA LYS A 78 11.96 11.45 -3.80
C LYS A 78 11.01 12.64 -3.71
N PHE A 79 9.73 12.37 -3.40
CA PHE A 79 8.74 13.42 -3.19
C PHE A 79 9.10 14.36 -2.02
N ILE A 80 9.56 13.81 -0.88
CA ILE A 80 10.04 14.63 0.24
C ILE A 80 11.25 15.48 -0.16
N ARG A 81 12.25 14.88 -0.82
CA ARG A 81 13.52 15.56 -1.19
C ARG A 81 13.31 16.69 -2.20
N TYR A 82 12.39 16.53 -3.15
CA TYR A 82 12.06 17.59 -4.12
C TYR A 82 11.65 18.89 -3.41
N ARG A 83 10.97 18.80 -2.27
CA ARG A 83 10.54 19.97 -1.50
C ARG A 83 11.67 20.63 -0.71
N SER A 84 12.72 19.91 -0.33
CA SER A 84 13.86 20.48 0.43
C SER A 84 14.72 21.45 -0.40
N HIS A 85 14.49 21.54 -1.71
CA HIS A 85 15.19 22.44 -2.64
C HIS A 85 14.33 23.66 -3.05
N CYS A 86 13.18 23.88 -2.40
CA CYS A 86 12.38 25.10 -2.53
C CYS A 86 12.36 25.89 -1.22
#